data_AF-A0A7J2INM8-F1
#
_entry.id   AF-A0A7J2INM8-F1
#
_cell.length_a   1.000
_cell.length_b   1.000
_cell.length_c   1.000
_cell.angle_alpha   90.00
_cell.angle_beta   90.00
_cell.angle_gamma   90.00
#
_symmetry.space_group_name_H-M   'P 1'
#
loop_
_entity.id
_entity.type
_entity.pdbx_description
1 polymer ?
#
loop_
_entity_poly.entity_id
_entity_poly.type
_entity_poly.pdbx_seq_one_letter_code
_entity_poly.pdbx_strand_id
1 'polypeptide(L)'
;MTLHSILKSKILEWRRDNYQSDFSTISEILEYNLNPETGNLRFLRKAQFEALETYWIDQKVDFEKIEIQKPEIITEEFKKIIYDLKDIPDRKGVLITQKKEKLVIEEDFVDVYSFACEFSLLYRLPLMMVYEKIKSLYPEKEIPESHAFEIKKQLEEKLKNYDIKEEEVEVALALIKTKSFSKEQRDEKVIYTTEIVYHKDKENLLLKYERFKEQNRGWYQLEFGFHYSPYNFDSNPEKDFFINLLNMLNEDPADIEDIYFTRAISDPNKTDFIFEYKGKDGKWHNYTPDFLIKKKNGKMLIVEIKSEPYRDEAKEKAIKEIEGLNPDRLKYEILITDKDEIGFENMNKVKEAIYEYGGKNA
;
A
#
# COMPACT_ATOMS: atom_id res chain seq x y z
N MET A 1 -5.14 -10.91 -33.16
CA MET A 1 -6.51 -11.41 -32.95
C MET A 1 -6.88 -11.18 -31.49
N THR A 2 -8.09 -10.69 -31.21
CA THR A 2 -8.53 -10.51 -29.81
C THR A 2 -8.99 -11.84 -29.22
N LEU A 3 -8.88 -12.02 -27.90
CA LEU A 3 -9.32 -13.25 -27.20
C LEU A 3 -10.77 -13.63 -27.57
N HIS A 4 -11.65 -12.64 -27.64
CA HIS A 4 -13.04 -12.82 -28.08
C HIS A 4 -13.17 -13.47 -29.47
N SER A 5 -12.35 -13.06 -30.45
CA SER A 5 -12.37 -13.65 -31.80
C SER A 5 -11.92 -15.11 -31.82
N ILE A 6 -10.93 -15.45 -31.00
CA ILE A 6 -10.39 -16.81 -30.88
C ILE A 6 -11.45 -17.73 -30.24
N LEU A 7 -12.01 -17.31 -29.10
CA LEU A 7 -13.05 -18.07 -28.39
C LEU A 7 -14.27 -18.32 -29.28
N LYS A 8 -14.74 -17.29 -29.99
CA LYS A 8 -15.87 -17.42 -30.91
C LYS A 8 -15.60 -18.43 -32.03
N SER A 9 -14.38 -18.45 -32.58
CA SER A 9 -13.99 -19.43 -33.59
C SER A 9 -14.02 -20.85 -33.03
N LYS A 10 -13.43 -21.06 -31.85
CA LYS A 10 -13.47 -22.35 -31.16
C LYS A 10 -14.91 -22.79 -30.91
N ILE A 11 -15.80 -21.90 -30.45
CA ILE A 11 -17.22 -22.23 -30.14
C ILE A 11 -17.95 -22.70 -31.38
N LEU A 12 -17.71 -22.07 -32.51
CA LEU A 12 -18.29 -22.50 -33.77
C LEU A 12 -17.78 -23.88 -34.20
N GLU A 13 -16.50 -24.20 -33.96
CA GLU A 13 -15.94 -25.53 -34.22
C GLU A 13 -16.54 -26.59 -33.28
N TRP A 14 -16.55 -26.32 -31.97
CA TRP A 14 -17.10 -27.24 -30.97
C TRP A 14 -18.60 -27.51 -31.19
N ARG A 15 -19.37 -26.48 -31.55
CA ARG A 15 -20.78 -26.62 -31.92
C ARG A 15 -20.98 -27.46 -33.18
N ARG A 16 -20.09 -27.34 -34.19
CA ARG A 16 -20.15 -28.17 -35.42
C ARG A 16 -19.84 -29.64 -35.14
N ASP A 17 -19.03 -29.90 -34.12
CA ASP A 17 -18.69 -31.23 -33.65
C ASP A 17 -19.64 -31.71 -32.54
N ASN A 18 -20.89 -31.22 -32.53
CA ASN A 18 -21.94 -31.62 -31.60
C ASN A 18 -21.54 -31.54 -30.12
N TYR A 19 -20.75 -30.51 -29.78
CA TYR A 19 -20.22 -30.29 -28.45
C TYR A 19 -19.49 -31.50 -27.88
N GLN A 20 -18.74 -32.25 -28.70
CA GLN A 20 -17.98 -33.41 -28.23
C GLN A 20 -17.13 -33.06 -27.00
N SER A 21 -17.33 -33.82 -25.92
CA SER A 21 -16.73 -33.57 -24.61
C SER A 21 -16.47 -34.89 -23.89
N ASP A 22 -15.53 -34.88 -22.95
CA ASP A 22 -15.28 -36.03 -22.07
C ASP A 22 -16.47 -36.27 -21.11
N PHE A 23 -17.39 -35.31 -21.01
CA PHE A 23 -18.62 -35.37 -20.22
C PHE A 23 -19.85 -35.28 -21.14
N SER A 24 -20.46 -36.42 -21.46
CA SER A 24 -21.61 -36.52 -22.39
C SER A 24 -22.81 -35.66 -21.97
N THR A 25 -23.04 -35.50 -20.66
CA THR A 25 -24.13 -34.67 -20.12
C THR A 25 -24.01 -33.20 -20.54
N ILE A 26 -22.79 -32.68 -20.74
CA ILE A 26 -22.59 -31.29 -21.21
C ILE A 26 -23.11 -31.15 -22.64
N SER A 27 -22.74 -32.09 -23.51
CA SER A 27 -23.21 -32.14 -24.90
C SER A 27 -24.73 -32.23 -24.94
N GLU A 28 -25.32 -33.13 -24.15
CA GLU A 28 -26.78 -33.29 -24.03
C GLU A 28 -27.47 -31.99 -23.59
N ILE A 29 -26.95 -31.29 -22.57
CA ILE A 29 -27.54 -30.03 -22.07
C ILE A 29 -27.48 -28.94 -23.14
N LEU A 30 -26.35 -28.81 -23.84
CA LEU A 30 -26.16 -27.77 -24.85
C LEU A 30 -27.00 -28.04 -26.09
N GLU A 31 -27.07 -29.29 -26.54
CA GLU A 31 -27.93 -29.70 -27.66
C GLU A 31 -29.41 -29.57 -27.31
N TYR A 32 -29.83 -30.01 -26.13
CA TYR A 32 -31.24 -29.95 -25.72
C TYR A 32 -31.75 -28.51 -25.68
N ASN A 33 -30.88 -27.54 -25.36
CA ASN A 33 -31.26 -26.13 -25.39
C ASN A 33 -31.54 -25.61 -26.80
N LEU A 34 -31.09 -26.28 -27.86
CA LEU A 34 -31.39 -25.92 -29.24
C LEU A 34 -32.66 -26.66 -29.71
N ASN A 35 -33.57 -25.93 -30.33
CA ASN A 35 -34.70 -26.53 -31.03
C ASN A 35 -34.26 -26.94 -32.45
N PRO A 36 -34.29 -28.24 -32.80
CA PRO A 36 -33.80 -28.71 -34.09
C PRO A 36 -34.65 -28.23 -35.29
N GLU A 37 -35.92 -27.88 -35.07
CA GLU A 37 -36.83 -27.45 -36.13
C GLU A 37 -36.75 -25.95 -36.41
N THR A 38 -36.52 -25.13 -35.38
CA THR A 38 -36.55 -23.67 -35.49
C THR A 38 -35.18 -23.01 -35.33
N GLY A 39 -34.17 -23.74 -34.83
CA GLY A 39 -32.86 -23.19 -34.47
C GLY A 39 -32.86 -22.25 -33.26
N ASN A 40 -34.03 -22.03 -32.64
CA ASN A 40 -34.18 -21.15 -31.47
C ASN A 40 -33.82 -21.88 -30.18
N LEU A 41 -33.44 -21.11 -29.15
CA LEU A 41 -33.19 -21.63 -27.81
C LEU A 41 -34.51 -21.97 -27.11
N ARG A 42 -34.58 -23.14 -26.45
CA ARG A 42 -35.78 -23.60 -25.74
C ARG A 42 -36.05 -22.84 -24.46
N PHE A 43 -35.01 -22.64 -23.64
CA PHE A 43 -35.16 -22.11 -22.27
C PHE A 43 -34.22 -20.94 -21.98
N LEU A 44 -32.96 -21.04 -22.39
CA LEU A 44 -31.96 -20.02 -22.12
C LEU A 44 -32.07 -18.84 -23.07
N ARG A 45 -31.83 -17.63 -22.55
CA ARG A 45 -31.60 -16.47 -23.40
C ARG A 45 -30.27 -16.61 -24.14
N LYS A 46 -30.16 -16.01 -25.32
CA LYS A 46 -28.96 -16.06 -26.15
C LYS A 46 -27.66 -15.76 -25.36
N ALA A 47 -27.65 -14.69 -24.58
CA ALA A 47 -26.49 -14.34 -23.76
C ALA A 47 -26.14 -15.40 -22.69
N GLN A 48 -27.12 -16.08 -22.12
CA GLN A 48 -26.90 -17.14 -21.13
C GLN A 48 -26.32 -18.40 -21.78
N PHE A 49 -26.82 -18.74 -22.97
CA PHE A 49 -26.31 -19.87 -23.74
C PHE A 49 -24.88 -19.63 -24.24
N GLU A 50 -24.61 -18.45 -24.82
CA GLU A 50 -23.27 -18.07 -25.26
C GLU A 50 -22.27 -18.02 -24.08
N ALA A 51 -22.71 -17.61 -22.90
CA ALA A 51 -21.90 -17.66 -21.69
C ALA A 51 -21.56 -19.09 -21.26
N LEU A 52 -22.52 -20.02 -21.35
CA LEU A 52 -22.26 -21.45 -21.06
C LEU A 52 -21.29 -22.06 -22.08
N GLU A 53 -21.47 -21.78 -23.37
CA GLU A 53 -20.54 -22.26 -24.40
C GLU A 53 -19.13 -21.73 -24.15
N THR A 54 -19.01 -20.42 -23.89
CA THR A 54 -17.73 -19.79 -23.59
C THR A 54 -17.10 -20.36 -22.31
N TYR A 55 -17.93 -20.68 -21.32
CA TYR A 55 -17.46 -21.28 -20.07
C TYR A 55 -16.89 -22.67 -20.33
N TRP A 56 -17.54 -23.51 -21.12
CA TRP A 56 -17.17 -24.93 -21.26
C TRP A 56 -16.15 -25.24 -22.35
N ILE A 57 -15.92 -24.32 -23.28
CA ILE A 57 -15.29 -24.71 -24.53
C ILE A 57 -13.85 -25.21 -24.43
N ASP A 58 -13.03 -24.62 -23.57
CA ASP A 58 -11.61 -24.96 -23.65
C ASP A 58 -10.87 -24.62 -22.36
N GLN A 59 -10.86 -25.58 -21.45
CA GLN A 59 -9.79 -25.73 -20.45
C GLN A 59 -9.55 -27.21 -20.18
N LYS A 60 -9.08 -27.95 -21.20
CA LYS A 60 -8.52 -29.29 -20.95
C LYS A 60 -7.12 -29.12 -20.34
N VAL A 61 -7.08 -29.06 -19.02
CA VAL A 61 -5.82 -29.23 -18.28
C VAL A 61 -5.51 -30.72 -18.25
N ASP A 62 -4.38 -31.10 -18.84
CA ASP A 62 -3.85 -32.47 -18.75
C ASP A 62 -3.25 -32.68 -17.35
N PHE A 63 -4.12 -32.91 -16.37
CA PHE A 63 -3.75 -33.05 -14.97
C PHE A 63 -2.87 -34.29 -14.70
N GLU A 64 -2.85 -35.28 -15.61
CA GLU A 64 -1.98 -36.45 -15.45
C GLU A 64 -0.51 -36.04 -15.38
N LYS A 65 -0.11 -35.09 -16.22
CA LYS A 65 1.27 -34.57 -16.33
C LYS A 65 1.66 -33.62 -15.19
N ILE A 66 0.70 -33.22 -14.35
CA ILE A 66 0.97 -32.31 -13.24
C ILE A 66 1.40 -33.10 -12.02
N GLU A 67 2.68 -33.00 -11.69
CA GLU A 67 3.23 -33.54 -10.44
C GLU A 67 2.95 -32.60 -9.28
N ILE A 68 2.63 -33.15 -8.11
CA ILE A 68 2.46 -32.38 -6.87
C ILE A 68 3.40 -33.00 -5.85
N GLN A 69 4.21 -32.17 -5.21
CA GLN A 69 5.17 -32.61 -4.19
C GLN A 69 4.67 -32.23 -2.82
N LYS A 70 4.89 -33.11 -1.84
CA LYS A 70 4.64 -32.82 -0.44
C LYS A 70 5.63 -31.73 0.02
N PRO A 71 5.17 -30.56 0.49
CA PRO A 71 6.07 -29.52 0.98
C PRO A 71 6.88 -29.98 2.19
N GLU A 72 8.13 -29.54 2.28
CA GLU A 72 8.96 -29.66 3.48
C GLU A 72 8.91 -28.31 4.22
N ILE A 73 7.92 -28.13 5.09
CA ILE A 73 7.79 -26.91 5.89
C ILE A 73 8.31 -27.20 7.30
N ILE A 74 9.24 -26.37 7.76
CA ILE A 74 9.75 -26.41 9.14
C ILE A 74 8.73 -25.70 10.02
N THR A 75 8.08 -26.43 10.92
CA THR A 75 7.22 -25.84 11.94
C THR A 75 8.04 -24.86 12.79
N GLU A 76 7.67 -23.58 12.80
CA GLU A 76 8.38 -22.59 13.61
C GLU A 76 8.21 -22.90 15.10
N GLU A 77 9.33 -23.12 15.82
CA GLU A 77 9.29 -23.33 17.26
C GLU A 77 9.07 -21.98 17.97
N PHE A 78 7.88 -21.77 18.53
CA PHE A 78 7.61 -20.59 19.34
C PHE A 78 8.16 -20.77 20.76
N LYS A 79 8.73 -19.71 21.32
CA LYS A 79 9.22 -19.71 22.71
C LYS A 79 8.29 -18.89 23.58
N LYS A 80 7.56 -19.55 24.48
CA LYS A 80 6.82 -18.88 25.55
C LYS A 80 7.77 -18.58 26.70
N ILE A 81 7.96 -17.31 27.00
CA ILE A 81 8.76 -16.86 28.15
C ILE A 81 7.79 -16.52 29.28
N ILE A 82 7.86 -17.28 30.37
CA ILE A 82 7.08 -17.02 31.60
C ILE A 82 7.94 -16.14 32.49
N TYR A 83 7.40 -14.98 32.82
CA TYR A 83 8.00 -14.04 33.75
C TYR A 83 7.36 -14.18 35.13
N ASP A 84 8.18 -14.03 36.16
CA ASP A 84 7.74 -13.98 37.56
C ASP A 84 8.18 -12.65 38.17
N LEU A 85 7.46 -12.18 39.18
CA LEU A 85 7.74 -10.91 39.84
C LEU A 85 8.75 -11.16 40.96
N LYS A 86 9.91 -10.53 40.88
CA LYS A 86 10.91 -10.57 41.95
C LYS A 86 11.37 -9.17 42.33
N ASP A 87 11.50 -8.98 43.63
CA ASP A 87 12.12 -7.78 44.18
C ASP A 87 13.64 -7.96 44.17
N ILE A 88 14.34 -7.03 43.52
CA ILE A 88 15.81 -6.93 43.56
C ILE A 88 16.20 -5.67 44.35
N PRO A 89 17.43 -5.60 44.90
CA PRO A 89 17.86 -4.42 45.63
C PRO A 89 17.67 -3.18 44.74
N ASP A 90 16.90 -2.21 45.26
CA ASP A 90 16.49 -0.94 44.62
C ASP A 90 15.32 -0.96 43.63
N ARG A 91 14.71 -2.11 43.29
CA ARG A 91 13.48 -2.16 42.46
C ARG A 91 12.52 -3.28 42.88
N LYS A 92 11.28 -2.91 43.20
CA LYS A 92 10.19 -3.86 43.48
C LYS A 92 9.38 -4.19 42.22
N GLY A 93 8.93 -5.43 42.10
CA GLY A 93 8.05 -5.88 41.02
C GLY A 93 8.75 -6.02 39.66
N VAL A 94 10.02 -6.43 39.63
CA VAL A 94 10.74 -6.64 38.36
C VAL A 94 10.38 -8.00 37.78
N LEU A 95 9.94 -8.00 36.52
CA LEU A 95 9.69 -9.23 35.77
C LEU A 95 11.04 -9.90 35.46
N ILE A 96 11.27 -11.06 36.08
CA ILE A 96 12.42 -11.91 35.80
C ILE A 96 11.96 -13.14 35.03
N THR A 97 12.75 -13.59 34.06
CA THR A 97 12.45 -14.82 33.31
C THR A 97 12.55 -16.03 34.24
N GLN A 98 11.42 -16.64 34.55
CA GLN A 98 11.33 -17.81 35.43
C GLN A 98 11.46 -19.11 34.63
N LYS A 99 10.83 -19.19 33.45
CA LYS A 99 10.80 -20.39 32.62
C LYS A 99 10.72 -20.02 31.15
N LYS A 100 11.39 -20.80 30.31
CA LYS A 100 11.21 -20.78 28.85
C LYS A 100 10.61 -22.11 28.44
N GLU A 101 9.41 -22.09 27.90
CA GLU A 101 8.74 -23.27 27.37
C GLU A 101 8.77 -23.20 25.84
N LYS A 102 9.15 -24.31 25.22
CA LYS A 102 8.94 -24.49 23.79
C LYS A 102 7.45 -24.75 23.59
N LEU A 103 6.82 -23.98 22.71
CA LEU A 103 5.42 -24.09 22.37
C LEU A 103 5.35 -24.48 20.90
N VAL A 104 4.81 -25.66 20.64
CA VAL A 104 4.45 -26.08 19.29
C VAL A 104 3.00 -25.65 19.13
N ILE A 105 2.74 -24.72 18.21
CA ILE A 105 1.37 -24.37 17.85
C ILE A 105 0.83 -25.53 17.01
N GLU A 106 -0.28 -26.11 17.45
CA GLU A 106 -1.03 -27.05 16.60
C GLU A 106 -1.61 -26.24 15.44
N GLU A 107 -1.20 -26.62 14.23
CA GLU A 107 -1.68 -26.01 13.00
C GLU A 107 -3.08 -26.56 12.67
N ASP A 108 -3.96 -25.72 12.13
CA ASP A 108 -5.25 -26.20 11.61
C ASP A 108 -5.06 -27.03 10.34
N PHE A 109 -6.06 -27.85 10.02
CA PHE A 109 -6.02 -28.76 8.88
C PHE A 109 -7.21 -28.56 7.95
N VAL A 110 -6.97 -28.77 6.66
CA VAL A 110 -8.00 -28.90 5.64
C VAL A 110 -8.13 -30.37 5.28
N ASP A 111 -9.36 -30.86 5.18
CA ASP A 111 -9.58 -32.23 4.75
C ASP A 111 -9.30 -32.40 3.25
N VAL A 112 -8.72 -33.54 2.88
CA VAL A 112 -8.30 -33.83 1.49
C VAL A 112 -9.45 -33.73 0.50
N TYR A 113 -10.69 -34.05 0.90
CA TYR A 113 -11.83 -34.00 0.00
C TYR A 113 -12.25 -32.56 -0.29
N SER A 114 -12.38 -31.71 0.73
CA SER A 114 -12.67 -30.28 0.58
C SER A 114 -11.57 -29.58 -0.19
N PHE A 115 -10.30 -29.89 0.10
CA PHE A 115 -9.17 -29.38 -0.67
C PHE A 115 -9.28 -29.78 -2.15
N ALA A 116 -9.54 -31.05 -2.45
CA ALA A 116 -9.71 -31.51 -3.83
C ALA A 116 -10.91 -30.87 -4.53
N CYS A 117 -12.03 -30.67 -3.82
CA CYS A 117 -13.21 -29.97 -4.34
C CYS A 117 -12.90 -28.51 -4.67
N GLU A 118 -12.30 -27.78 -3.74
CA GLU A 118 -11.88 -26.39 -3.94
C GLU A 118 -10.97 -26.27 -5.17
N PHE A 119 -9.95 -27.13 -5.25
CA PHE A 119 -8.99 -27.15 -6.37
C PHE A 119 -9.63 -27.45 -7.72
N SER A 120 -10.48 -28.47 -7.73
CA SER A 120 -11.16 -28.90 -8.94
C SER A 120 -12.11 -27.83 -9.45
N LEU A 121 -12.72 -27.05 -8.56
CA LEU A 121 -13.58 -25.92 -8.92
C LEU A 121 -12.77 -24.73 -9.45
N LEU A 122 -11.69 -24.34 -8.75
CA LEU A 122 -10.89 -23.18 -9.13
C LEU A 122 -10.17 -23.36 -10.48
N TYR A 123 -9.60 -24.55 -10.69
CA TYR A 123 -8.75 -24.84 -11.85
C TYR A 123 -9.39 -25.77 -12.86
N ARG A 124 -10.66 -26.14 -12.67
CA ARG A 124 -11.44 -27.05 -13.53
C ARG A 124 -10.76 -28.41 -13.73
N LEU A 125 -10.20 -28.95 -12.66
CA LEU A 125 -9.45 -30.20 -12.68
C LEU A 125 -10.38 -31.41 -12.43
N PRO A 126 -10.02 -32.62 -12.89
CA PRO A 126 -10.81 -33.82 -12.61
C PRO A 126 -10.76 -34.18 -11.12
N LEU A 127 -11.89 -34.00 -10.42
CA LEU A 127 -11.98 -34.16 -8.96
C LEU A 127 -11.39 -35.46 -8.44
N MET A 128 -11.73 -36.59 -9.05
CA MET A 128 -11.24 -37.89 -8.58
C MET A 128 -9.73 -38.02 -8.71
N MET A 129 -9.14 -37.44 -9.76
CA MET A 129 -7.70 -37.49 -9.95
C MET A 129 -6.96 -36.58 -8.96
N VAL A 130 -7.48 -35.37 -8.73
CA VAL A 130 -6.94 -34.46 -7.71
C VAL A 130 -7.01 -35.13 -6.35
N TYR A 131 -8.17 -35.69 -6.00
CA TYR A 131 -8.39 -36.38 -4.75
C TYR A 131 -7.39 -37.53 -4.55
N GLU A 132 -7.24 -38.44 -5.52
CA GLU A 132 -6.31 -39.58 -5.38
C GLU A 132 -4.85 -39.13 -5.30
N LYS A 133 -4.43 -38.12 -6.08
CA LYS A 133 -3.07 -37.55 -5.98
C LYS A 133 -2.81 -36.94 -4.61
N ILE A 134 -3.69 -36.08 -4.10
CA ILE A 134 -3.50 -35.45 -2.78
C ILE A 134 -3.57 -36.49 -1.66
N LYS A 135 -4.52 -37.44 -1.73
CA LYS A 135 -4.64 -38.54 -0.76
C LYS A 135 -3.39 -39.42 -0.71
N SER A 136 -2.70 -39.63 -1.83
CA SER A 136 -1.42 -40.35 -1.84
C SER A 136 -0.31 -39.64 -1.06
N LEU A 137 -0.36 -38.30 -0.99
CA LEU A 137 0.59 -37.47 -0.22
C LEU A 137 0.18 -37.35 1.27
N TYR A 138 -1.13 -37.42 1.52
CA TYR A 138 -1.74 -37.32 2.86
C TYR A 138 -2.73 -38.48 3.10
N PRO A 139 -2.23 -39.70 3.42
CA PRO A 139 -3.08 -40.86 3.66
C PRO A 139 -4.09 -40.69 4.80
N GLU A 140 -3.74 -39.88 5.80
CA GLU A 140 -4.59 -39.55 6.97
C GLU A 140 -5.75 -38.61 6.63
N LYS A 141 -5.85 -38.14 5.38
CA LYS A 141 -6.90 -37.24 4.87
C LYS A 141 -6.91 -35.83 5.47
N GLU A 142 -5.89 -35.45 6.22
CA GLU A 142 -5.70 -34.11 6.76
C GLU A 142 -4.44 -33.47 6.15
N ILE A 143 -4.57 -32.21 5.72
CA ILE A 143 -3.49 -31.40 5.14
C ILE A 143 -3.29 -30.19 6.05
N PRO A 144 -2.10 -29.99 6.64
CA PRO A 144 -1.82 -28.76 7.40
C PRO A 144 -2.04 -27.52 6.53
N GLU A 145 -2.56 -26.42 7.08
CA GLU A 145 -2.87 -25.21 6.29
C GLU A 145 -1.68 -24.66 5.50
N SER A 146 -0.48 -24.63 6.09
CA SER A 146 0.77 -24.21 5.43
C SER A 146 1.11 -25.08 4.23
N HIS A 147 0.94 -26.41 4.39
CA HIS A 147 1.12 -27.36 3.30
C HIS A 147 0.06 -27.15 2.21
N ALA A 148 -1.19 -26.92 2.61
CA ALA A 148 -2.28 -26.64 1.69
C ALA A 148 -1.93 -25.41 0.83
N PHE A 149 -1.49 -24.31 1.45
CA PHE A 149 -1.04 -23.09 0.76
C PHE A 149 0.06 -23.37 -0.27
N GLU A 150 1.11 -24.10 0.09
CA GLU A 150 2.24 -24.33 -0.82
C GLU A 150 1.87 -25.29 -1.96
N ILE A 151 0.98 -26.26 -1.73
CA ILE A 151 0.39 -27.07 -2.80
C ILE A 151 -0.41 -26.19 -3.76
N LYS A 152 -1.16 -25.19 -3.24
CA LYS A 152 -1.89 -24.23 -4.09
C LYS A 152 -0.94 -23.48 -5.01
N LYS A 153 0.15 -22.99 -4.46
CA LYS A 153 1.18 -22.27 -5.20
C LYS A 153 1.85 -23.13 -6.28
N GLN A 154 2.22 -24.38 -5.97
CA GLN A 154 2.79 -25.31 -6.96
C GLN A 154 1.85 -25.51 -8.16
N LEU A 155 0.54 -25.56 -7.91
CA LEU A 155 -0.45 -25.73 -8.96
C LEU A 155 -0.67 -24.45 -9.76
N GLU A 156 -0.78 -23.30 -9.09
CA GLU A 156 -0.85 -21.99 -9.75
C GLU A 156 0.34 -21.76 -10.68
N GLU A 157 1.56 -22.07 -10.25
CA GLU A 157 2.76 -21.92 -11.08
C GLU A 157 2.74 -22.74 -12.37
N LYS A 158 2.07 -23.90 -12.36
CA LYS A 158 1.96 -24.81 -13.51
C LYS A 158 0.75 -24.50 -14.39
N LEU A 159 -0.29 -23.88 -13.83
CA LEU A 159 -1.58 -23.64 -14.49
C LEU A 159 -1.81 -22.20 -14.91
N LYS A 160 -1.05 -21.25 -14.35
CA LYS A 160 -1.16 -19.84 -14.69
C LYS A 160 -1.06 -19.65 -16.19
N ASN A 161 -2.02 -18.94 -16.74
CA ASN A 161 -2.03 -18.49 -18.13
C ASN A 161 -1.99 -16.96 -18.19
N TYR A 162 -1.19 -16.38 -17.30
CA TYR A 162 -0.92 -14.95 -17.23
C TYR A 162 0.57 -14.73 -16.98
N ASP A 163 1.08 -13.64 -17.55
CA ASP A 163 2.42 -13.16 -17.27
C ASP A 163 2.32 -12.03 -16.23
N ILE A 164 3.09 -12.14 -15.15
CA ILE A 164 3.28 -11.02 -14.22
C ILE A 164 4.30 -10.09 -14.88
N LYS A 165 3.88 -8.86 -15.16
CA LYS A 165 4.76 -7.78 -15.61
C LYS A 165 4.80 -6.73 -14.53
N GLU A 166 5.98 -6.53 -13.96
CA GLU A 166 6.25 -5.44 -13.05
C GLU A 166 6.98 -4.34 -13.83
N GLU A 167 6.53 -3.10 -13.67
CA GLU A 167 7.14 -1.92 -14.28
C GLU A 167 7.40 -0.92 -13.17
N GLU A 168 8.64 -0.44 -13.09
CA GLU A 168 8.98 0.69 -12.24
C GLU A 168 8.71 1.97 -13.02
N VAL A 169 7.69 2.72 -12.61
CA VAL A 169 7.29 3.98 -13.23
C VAL A 169 7.71 5.16 -12.36
N GLU A 170 8.49 6.09 -12.93
CA GLU A 170 8.80 7.34 -12.27
C GLU A 170 7.61 8.30 -12.40
N VAL A 171 6.91 8.54 -11.28
CA VAL A 171 5.76 9.45 -11.23
C VAL A 171 6.20 10.77 -10.63
N ALA A 172 6.12 11.84 -11.41
CA ALA A 172 6.31 13.19 -10.90
C ALA A 172 5.10 13.59 -10.04
N LEU A 173 5.26 13.60 -8.71
CA LEU A 173 4.23 14.02 -7.77
C LEU A 173 4.12 15.55 -7.76
N ALA A 174 2.91 16.08 -7.94
CA ALA A 174 2.65 17.51 -7.82
C ALA A 174 2.33 17.89 -6.37
N LEU A 175 3.10 18.83 -5.80
CA LEU A 175 2.75 19.46 -4.51
C LEU A 175 1.42 20.24 -4.59
N ILE A 176 1.13 20.84 -5.75
CA ILE A 176 -0.12 21.56 -6.04
C ILE A 176 -0.68 21.15 -7.40
N LYS A 177 -1.96 20.78 -7.43
CA LYS A 177 -2.78 20.55 -8.63
C LYS A 177 -3.73 21.71 -8.86
N THR A 178 -3.33 22.65 -9.71
CA THR A 178 -4.08 23.89 -9.98
C THR A 178 -5.49 23.68 -10.55
N LYS A 179 -5.78 22.53 -11.17
CA LYS A 179 -7.10 22.22 -11.76
C LYS A 179 -8.26 22.31 -10.77
N SER A 180 -8.01 22.03 -9.49
CA SER A 180 -9.03 22.02 -8.43
C SER A 180 -9.03 23.29 -7.60
N PHE A 181 -8.34 24.34 -8.05
CA PHE A 181 -8.33 25.67 -7.45
C PHE A 181 -9.18 26.63 -8.29
N SER A 182 -9.77 27.62 -7.63
CA SER A 182 -10.45 28.73 -8.28
C SER A 182 -9.42 29.64 -8.92
N LYS A 183 -9.62 29.97 -10.20
CA LYS A 183 -8.72 30.86 -10.95
C LYS A 183 -9.28 32.28 -10.90
N GLU A 184 -8.52 33.21 -10.34
CA GLU A 184 -8.84 34.64 -10.32
C GLU A 184 -7.76 35.44 -11.07
N GLN A 185 -8.12 36.64 -11.52
CA GLN A 185 -7.19 37.59 -12.13
C GLN A 185 -7.12 38.84 -11.25
N ARG A 186 -5.92 39.18 -10.76
CA ARG A 186 -5.66 40.41 -9.99
C ARG A 186 -4.38 41.06 -10.48
N ASP A 187 -4.42 42.36 -10.73
CA ASP A 187 -3.25 43.16 -11.14
C ASP A 187 -2.45 42.51 -12.28
N GLU A 188 -3.15 42.06 -13.32
CA GLU A 188 -2.59 41.34 -14.50
C GLU A 188 -1.95 39.98 -14.21
N LYS A 189 -1.98 39.51 -12.95
CA LYS A 189 -1.51 38.19 -12.53
C LYS A 189 -2.66 37.20 -12.39
N VAL A 190 -2.40 35.98 -12.82
CA VAL A 190 -3.28 34.84 -12.53
C VAL A 190 -2.96 34.34 -11.14
N ILE A 191 -3.98 34.25 -10.28
CA ILE A 191 -3.87 33.67 -8.94
C ILE A 191 -4.80 32.46 -8.83
N TYR A 192 -4.38 31.46 -8.06
CA TYR A 192 -5.17 30.27 -7.76
C TYR A 192 -5.55 30.32 -6.28
N THR A 193 -6.85 30.19 -5.99
CA THR A 193 -7.41 30.32 -4.65
C THR A 193 -8.20 29.08 -4.27
N THR A 194 -8.23 28.76 -2.98
CA THR A 194 -9.10 27.75 -2.38
C THR A 194 -9.56 28.27 -1.03
N GLU A 195 -10.71 27.79 -0.57
CA GLU A 195 -11.18 28.08 0.78
C GLU A 195 -10.41 27.26 1.80
N ILE A 196 -10.12 27.89 2.95
CA ILE A 196 -9.61 27.24 4.15
C ILE A 196 -10.59 27.53 5.30
N VAL A 197 -10.75 26.56 6.20
CA VAL A 197 -11.58 26.70 7.40
C VAL A 197 -10.70 26.50 8.62
N TYR A 198 -10.77 27.42 9.57
CA TYR A 198 -10.02 27.36 10.82
C TYR A 198 -10.86 27.91 11.97
N HIS A 199 -10.57 27.47 13.19
CA HIS A 199 -11.21 28.02 14.38
C HIS A 199 -10.60 29.38 14.74
N LYS A 200 -11.44 30.33 15.17
CA LYS A 200 -11.04 31.72 15.39
C LYS A 200 -9.94 31.89 16.46
N ASP A 201 -9.91 31.02 17.46
CA ASP A 201 -8.85 30.95 18.48
C ASP A 201 -7.49 30.54 17.91
N LYS A 202 -7.45 29.92 16.73
CA LYS A 202 -6.22 29.56 15.98
C LYS A 202 -5.77 30.62 14.98
N GLU A 203 -6.39 31.81 14.94
CA GLU A 203 -6.02 32.87 13.99
C GLU A 203 -4.53 33.29 14.12
N ASN A 204 -3.96 33.18 15.32
CA ASN A 204 -2.53 33.41 15.57
C ASN A 204 -1.60 32.43 14.84
N LEU A 205 -2.10 31.28 14.39
CA LEU A 205 -1.34 30.29 13.61
C LEU A 205 -1.33 30.60 12.11
N LEU A 206 -2.09 31.61 11.66
CA LEU A 206 -2.04 32.07 10.27
C LEU A 206 -0.82 32.95 10.02
N LEU A 207 -0.08 32.66 8.95
CA LEU A 207 1.09 33.42 8.53
C LEU A 207 0.92 33.88 7.07
N LYS A 208 0.52 35.15 6.91
CA LYS A 208 0.43 35.81 5.59
C LYS A 208 1.82 36.21 5.13
N TYR A 209 2.22 35.77 3.92
CA TYR A 209 3.54 36.04 3.36
C TYR A 209 3.92 37.53 3.38
N GLU A 210 3.08 38.41 2.81
CA GLU A 210 3.39 39.84 2.72
C GLU A 210 3.61 40.49 4.10
N ARG A 211 2.75 40.13 5.06
CA ARG A 211 2.86 40.62 6.44
C ARG A 211 4.13 40.08 7.11
N PHE A 212 4.44 38.80 6.90
CA PHE A 212 5.64 38.19 7.45
C PHE A 212 6.90 38.85 6.87
N LYS A 213 6.97 39.04 5.55
CA LYS A 213 8.08 39.71 4.86
C LYS A 213 8.25 41.13 5.37
N GLU A 214 7.17 41.89 5.54
CA GLU A 214 7.21 43.26 6.07
C GLU A 214 7.68 43.35 7.53
N GLN A 215 7.13 42.52 8.41
CA GLN A 215 7.49 42.54 9.83
C GLN A 215 8.93 42.07 10.09
N ASN A 216 9.48 41.25 9.20
CA ASN A 216 10.79 40.63 9.36
C ASN A 216 11.83 41.15 8.37
N ARG A 217 11.59 42.28 7.68
CA ARG A 217 12.54 42.87 6.70
C ARG A 217 13.97 43.07 7.24
N GLY A 218 14.11 43.20 8.57
CA GLY A 218 15.41 43.36 9.22
C GLY A 218 16.30 42.11 9.18
N TRP A 219 15.72 40.93 9.05
CA TRP A 219 16.47 39.68 8.99
C TRP A 219 16.08 38.79 7.81
N TYR A 220 14.79 38.63 7.48
CA TYR A 220 14.34 37.72 6.43
C TYR A 220 14.68 38.26 5.02
N GLN A 221 15.69 37.64 4.39
CA GLN A 221 16.20 37.97 3.05
C GLN A 221 16.03 36.81 2.06
N LEU A 222 15.42 35.71 2.48
CA LEU A 222 15.18 34.53 1.66
C LEU A 222 14.00 34.75 0.70
N GLU A 223 14.07 34.12 -0.48
CA GLU A 223 13.02 34.16 -1.51
C GLU A 223 12.25 32.82 -1.62
N PHE A 224 12.39 31.95 -0.62
CA PHE A 224 11.71 30.66 -0.51
C PHE A 224 10.97 30.51 0.83
N GLY A 225 10.16 29.46 0.96
CA GLY A 225 9.45 29.07 2.18
C GLY A 225 7.93 29.26 2.13
N PHE A 226 7.37 29.82 1.06
CA PHE A 226 5.94 30.08 0.92
C PHE A 226 5.41 29.70 -0.47
N HIS A 227 4.88 28.48 -0.61
CA HIS A 227 4.23 28.01 -1.86
C HIS A 227 2.73 28.34 -1.95
N TYR A 228 2.13 28.80 -0.85
CA TYR A 228 0.82 29.43 -0.81
C TYR A 228 0.77 30.44 0.36
N SER A 229 -0.26 31.28 0.40
CA SER A 229 -0.46 32.26 1.45
C SER A 229 -1.95 32.48 1.71
N PRO A 230 -2.38 32.60 2.99
CA PRO A 230 -1.57 32.39 4.20
C PRO A 230 -1.24 30.91 4.43
N TYR A 231 -0.10 30.62 5.06
CA TYR A 231 0.09 29.33 5.74
C TYR A 231 -0.80 29.26 6.97
N ASN A 232 -1.42 28.11 7.21
CA ASN A 232 -2.31 27.83 8.34
C ASN A 232 -1.80 26.65 9.16
N PHE A 233 -0.79 26.89 9.98
CA PHE A 233 -0.21 25.85 10.84
C PHE A 233 -1.27 25.26 11.77
N ASP A 234 -1.18 23.95 12.05
CA ASP A 234 -2.12 23.26 12.93
C ASP A 234 -1.80 23.48 14.41
N SER A 235 -0.53 23.83 14.70
CA SER A 235 0.04 23.98 16.04
C SER A 235 1.11 25.08 16.15
N ASN A 236 1.39 25.58 17.37
CA ASN A 236 2.47 26.53 17.62
C ASN A 236 3.87 25.97 17.28
N PRO A 237 4.20 24.70 17.62
CA PRO A 237 5.49 24.11 17.27
C PRO A 237 5.79 24.09 15.77
N GLU A 238 4.79 23.85 14.92
CA GLU A 238 4.97 23.91 13.47
C GLU A 238 5.34 25.32 13.00
N LYS A 239 4.65 26.33 13.52
CA LYS A 239 4.93 27.72 13.22
C LYS A 239 6.32 28.14 13.72
N ASP A 240 6.67 27.76 14.95
CA ASP A 240 7.96 28.04 15.56
C ASP A 240 9.11 27.36 14.78
N PHE A 241 8.94 26.08 14.45
CA PHE A 241 9.87 25.32 13.59
C PHE A 241 10.18 26.08 12.30
N PHE A 242 9.12 26.49 11.59
CA PHE A 242 9.24 27.15 10.30
C PHE A 242 10.02 28.47 10.42
N ILE A 243 9.70 29.28 11.44
CA ILE A 243 10.39 30.57 11.67
C ILE A 243 11.87 30.33 12.02
N ASN A 244 12.16 29.39 12.92
CA ASN A 244 13.52 29.08 13.34
C ASN A 244 14.35 28.50 12.19
N LEU A 245 13.75 27.67 11.34
CA LEU A 245 14.38 27.15 10.13
C LEU A 245 14.75 28.26 9.15
N LEU A 246 13.82 29.20 8.89
CA LEU A 246 14.11 30.36 8.04
C LEU A 246 15.21 31.25 8.61
N ASN A 247 15.20 31.49 9.93
CA ASN A 247 16.22 32.31 10.57
C ASN A 247 17.61 31.65 10.47
N MET A 248 17.69 30.34 10.76
CA MET A 248 18.92 29.55 10.60
C MET A 248 19.46 29.63 9.16
N LEU A 249 18.61 29.41 8.15
CA LEU A 249 19.03 29.44 6.75
C LEU A 249 19.37 30.84 6.23
N ASN A 250 18.89 31.87 6.90
CA ASN A 250 19.24 33.25 6.59
C ASN A 250 20.61 33.62 7.16
N GLU A 251 20.97 33.09 8.33
CA GLU A 251 22.29 33.24 8.93
C GLU A 251 23.37 32.38 8.23
N ASP A 252 23.03 31.12 7.91
CA ASP A 252 23.93 30.16 7.27
C ASP A 252 23.24 29.50 6.06
N PRO A 253 23.29 30.12 4.87
CA PRO A 253 22.60 29.58 3.69
C PRO A 253 23.09 28.19 3.29
N ALA A 254 22.16 27.24 3.16
CA ALA A 254 22.42 25.88 2.67
C ALA A 254 21.97 25.69 1.22
N ASP A 255 22.21 24.50 0.65
CA ASP A 255 21.77 24.14 -0.70
C ASP A 255 20.27 23.77 -0.77
N ILE A 256 19.42 24.68 -0.29
CA ILE A 256 17.95 24.55 -0.29
C ILE A 256 17.38 25.20 -1.55
N GLU A 257 16.46 24.49 -2.20
CA GLU A 257 15.62 25.00 -3.27
C GLU A 257 14.38 25.69 -2.69
N ASP A 258 13.62 25.00 -1.83
CA ASP A 258 12.43 25.56 -1.19
C ASP A 258 11.99 24.75 0.05
N ILE A 259 11.09 25.32 0.85
CA ILE A 259 10.46 24.73 2.04
C ILE A 259 8.94 24.82 1.90
N TYR A 260 8.28 23.68 2.01
CA TYR A 260 6.84 23.53 1.82
C TYR A 260 6.19 23.07 3.12
N PHE A 261 5.20 23.84 3.62
CA PHE A 261 4.29 23.38 4.66
C PHE A 261 3.05 22.72 4.03
N THR A 262 2.99 21.39 4.00
CA THR A 262 2.10 20.64 3.11
C THR A 262 0.72 20.34 3.70
N ARG A 263 0.55 20.45 5.01
CA ARG A 263 -0.63 19.94 5.72
C ARG A 263 -1.95 20.66 5.41
N ALA A 264 -1.89 21.91 4.96
CA ALA A 264 -3.09 22.65 4.59
C ALA A 264 -3.75 22.17 3.29
N ILE A 265 -2.99 21.54 2.40
CA ILE A 265 -3.45 21.07 1.09
C ILE A 265 -3.35 19.54 1.11
N SER A 266 -4.28 18.89 1.79
CA SER A 266 -4.34 17.43 1.94
C SER A 266 -5.43 16.75 1.10
N ASP A 267 -6.20 17.53 0.35
CA ASP A 267 -7.18 17.01 -0.61
C ASP A 267 -6.46 16.35 -1.80
N PRO A 268 -6.69 15.04 -2.08
CA PRO A 268 -6.08 14.34 -3.22
C PRO A 268 -6.37 14.97 -4.59
N ASN A 269 -7.42 15.80 -4.70
CA ASN A 269 -7.70 16.54 -5.93
C ASN A 269 -6.81 17.78 -6.09
N LYS A 270 -6.12 18.20 -5.03
CA LYS A 270 -5.29 19.42 -4.96
C LYS A 270 -3.80 19.13 -4.74
N THR A 271 -3.41 17.92 -4.37
CA THR A 271 -2.01 17.48 -4.27
C THR A 271 -1.85 16.00 -4.61
N ASP A 272 -0.67 15.57 -5.05
CA ASP A 272 -0.23 14.17 -5.10
C ASP A 272 0.68 13.82 -3.91
N PHE A 273 1.06 14.80 -3.08
CA PHE A 273 2.00 14.59 -1.98
C PHE A 273 1.31 14.01 -0.74
N ILE A 274 0.82 12.79 -0.92
CA ILE A 274 0.08 12.00 0.06
C ILE A 274 0.71 10.61 0.09
N PHE A 275 0.90 10.08 1.29
CA PHE A 275 1.39 8.73 1.51
C PHE A 275 0.27 7.86 2.07
N GLU A 276 0.23 6.61 1.63
CA GLU A 276 -0.75 5.65 2.10
C GLU A 276 -0.11 4.71 3.13
N TYR A 277 -0.85 4.39 4.19
CA TYR A 277 -0.44 3.37 5.15
C TYR A 277 -1.65 2.53 5.56
N LYS A 278 -1.39 1.28 5.94
CA LYS A 278 -2.41 0.38 6.45
C LYS A 278 -2.54 0.55 7.96
N GLY A 279 -3.70 1.04 8.41
CA GLY A 279 -3.99 1.27 9.81
C GLY A 279 -4.20 -0.02 10.61
N LYS A 280 -4.27 0.10 11.93
CA LYS A 280 -4.59 -1.03 12.85
C LYS A 280 -5.98 -1.62 12.59
N ASP A 281 -6.87 -0.87 11.95
CA ASP A 281 -8.19 -1.30 11.50
C ASP A 281 -8.17 -2.11 10.20
N GLY A 282 -6.99 -2.33 9.61
CA GLY A 282 -6.79 -3.05 8.36
C GLY A 282 -7.16 -2.25 7.11
N LYS A 283 -7.57 -0.98 7.25
CA LYS A 283 -7.93 -0.10 6.13
C LYS A 283 -6.74 0.76 5.71
N TRP A 284 -6.77 1.21 4.47
CA TRP A 284 -5.82 2.18 3.95
C TRP A 284 -6.20 3.59 4.39
N HIS A 285 -5.21 4.35 4.83
CA HIS A 285 -5.35 5.73 5.26
C HIS A 285 -4.34 6.61 4.54
N ASN A 286 -4.76 7.84 4.25
CA ASN A 286 -3.92 8.87 3.67
C ASN A 286 -3.21 9.67 4.76
N TYR A 287 -1.97 10.03 4.49
CA TYR A 287 -1.15 10.85 5.35
C TYR A 287 -0.43 11.92 4.52
N THR A 288 -0.52 13.17 4.98
CA THR A 288 0.26 14.29 4.46
C THR A 288 1.20 14.76 5.57
N PRO A 289 2.52 14.81 5.33
CA PRO A 289 3.47 15.29 6.33
C PRO A 289 3.31 16.78 6.59
N ASP A 290 3.91 17.25 7.68
CA ASP A 290 3.89 18.66 8.04
C ASP A 290 4.76 19.49 7.07
N PHE A 291 6.02 19.11 6.88
CA PHE A 291 6.96 19.84 6.03
C PHE A 291 7.70 18.96 5.03
N LEU A 292 7.98 19.54 3.87
CA LEU A 292 8.95 19.05 2.89
C LEU A 292 10.01 20.14 2.65
N ILE A 293 11.28 19.79 2.83
CA ILE A 293 12.43 20.63 2.53
C ILE A 293 13.13 20.02 1.32
N LYS A 294 13.19 20.76 0.21
CA LYS A 294 13.81 20.30 -1.03
C LYS A 294 15.18 20.94 -1.22
N LYS A 295 16.20 20.13 -1.46
CA LYS A 295 17.57 20.58 -1.80
C LYS A 295 17.71 20.74 -3.30
N LYS A 296 18.62 21.61 -3.76
CA LYS A 296 18.81 21.86 -5.22
C LYS A 296 19.34 20.64 -5.97
N ASN A 297 20.04 19.75 -5.27
CA ASN A 297 20.48 18.46 -5.81
C ASN A 297 19.37 17.40 -5.89
N GLY A 298 18.11 17.76 -5.63
CA GLY A 298 16.96 16.87 -5.71
C GLY A 298 16.69 16.03 -4.46
N LYS A 299 17.57 16.08 -3.45
CA LYS A 299 17.32 15.41 -2.16
C LYS A 299 16.22 16.10 -1.39
N MET A 300 15.47 15.32 -0.63
CA MET A 300 14.29 15.74 0.09
C MET A 300 14.39 15.34 1.56
N LEU A 301 13.99 16.25 2.43
CA LEU A 301 13.84 16.02 3.86
C LEU A 301 12.37 16.25 4.24
N ILE A 302 11.71 15.20 4.71
CA ILE A 302 10.37 15.28 5.29
C ILE A 302 10.52 15.46 6.80
N VAL A 303 9.84 16.47 7.35
CA VAL A 303 9.83 16.74 8.78
C VAL A 303 8.40 16.68 9.29
N GLU A 304 8.17 15.83 10.29
CA GLU A 304 6.90 15.72 11.00
C GLU A 304 7.08 16.21 12.45
N ILE A 305 6.15 16.99 12.95
CA ILE A 305 6.16 17.53 14.31
C ILE A 305 5.01 16.91 15.09
N LYS A 306 5.33 16.29 16.23
CA LYS A 306 4.35 15.60 17.09
C LYS A 306 4.64 15.83 18.55
N SER A 307 3.60 15.67 19.37
CA SER A 307 3.77 15.39 20.79
C SER A 307 3.63 13.89 21.04
N GLU A 308 4.30 13.38 22.08
CA GLU A 308 4.36 11.94 22.41
C GLU A 308 2.99 11.22 22.41
N PRO A 309 1.90 11.81 22.95
CA PRO A 309 0.59 11.15 22.97
C PRO A 309 -0.05 10.92 21.60
N TYR A 310 0.39 11.60 20.54
CA TYR A 310 -0.19 11.52 19.19
C TYR A 310 0.65 10.72 18.21
N ARG A 311 1.61 9.93 18.72
CA ARG A 311 2.42 9.05 17.90
C ARG A 311 1.62 7.86 17.41
N ASP A 312 1.84 7.51 16.14
CA ASP A 312 1.26 6.33 15.51
C ASP A 312 2.36 5.52 14.85
N GLU A 313 2.77 4.45 15.53
CA GLU A 313 3.85 3.58 15.08
C GLU A 313 3.60 2.98 13.69
N ALA A 314 2.35 2.72 13.30
CA ALA A 314 2.04 2.15 12.00
C ALA A 314 2.33 3.15 10.87
N LYS A 315 1.89 4.40 11.07
CA LYS A 315 2.18 5.52 10.17
C LYS A 315 3.68 5.82 10.12
N GLU A 316 4.34 5.89 11.27
CA GLU A 316 5.79 6.15 11.36
C GLU A 316 6.61 5.07 10.66
N LYS A 317 6.22 3.80 10.80
CA LYS A 317 6.87 2.68 10.14
C LYS A 317 6.73 2.76 8.61
N ALA A 318 5.53 3.06 8.11
CA ALA A 318 5.29 3.17 6.67
C ALA A 318 6.18 4.23 6.00
N ILE A 319 6.35 5.40 6.61
CA ILE A 319 7.20 6.46 6.04
C ILE A 319 8.68 6.06 6.09
N LYS A 320 9.12 5.39 7.16
CA LYS A 320 10.47 4.85 7.25
C LYS A 320 10.75 3.77 6.20
N GLU A 321 9.75 2.98 5.83
CA GLU A 321 9.86 2.05 4.71
C GLU A 321 10.07 2.80 3.39
N ILE A 322 9.34 3.91 3.16
CA ILE A 322 9.50 4.77 1.97
C ILE A 322 10.89 5.42 1.94
N GLU A 323 11.39 5.91 3.08
CA GLU A 323 12.78 6.39 3.24
C GLU A 323 13.78 5.29 2.88
N GLY A 324 13.56 4.06 3.36
CA GLY A 324 14.41 2.90 3.09
C GLY A 324 14.44 2.46 1.62
N LEU A 325 13.41 2.77 0.84
CA LEU A 325 13.38 2.57 -0.61
C LEU A 325 14.23 3.61 -1.36
N ASN A 326 14.41 4.81 -0.80
CA ASN A 326 15.10 5.93 -1.45
C ASN A 326 16.13 6.61 -0.52
N PRO A 327 17.04 5.87 0.13
CA PRO A 327 17.84 6.37 1.25
C PRO A 327 18.86 7.44 0.85
N ASP A 328 19.20 7.54 -0.43
CA ASP A 328 20.11 8.55 -1.01
C ASP A 328 19.40 9.85 -1.41
N ARG A 329 18.07 9.80 -1.57
CA ARG A 329 17.23 10.91 -2.04
C ARG A 329 16.26 11.44 -0.98
N LEU A 330 15.78 10.60 -0.08
CA LEU A 330 14.77 10.94 0.91
C LEU A 330 15.29 10.69 2.32
N LYS A 331 15.07 11.67 3.19
CA LYS A 331 15.29 11.59 4.63
C LYS A 331 13.98 11.90 5.36
N TYR A 332 13.66 11.14 6.40
CA TYR A 332 12.48 11.39 7.23
C TYR A 332 12.87 11.64 8.69
N GLU A 333 12.40 12.74 9.26
CA GLU A 333 12.68 13.14 10.64
C GLU A 333 11.38 13.46 11.39
N ILE A 334 11.30 12.97 12.64
CA ILE A 334 10.20 13.25 13.56
C ILE A 334 10.73 14.10 14.71
N LEU A 335 10.14 15.28 14.89
CA LEU A 335 10.45 16.20 15.98
C LEU A 335 9.38 16.06 17.05
N ILE A 336 9.81 15.64 18.24
CA ILE A 336 8.93 15.41 19.38
C ILE A 336 9.00 16.62 20.32
N THR A 337 7.85 17.25 20.59
CA THR A 337 7.73 18.30 21.61
C THR A 337 6.35 18.29 22.26
N ASP A 338 6.30 18.56 23.55
CA ASP A 338 5.09 18.79 24.35
C ASP A 338 4.88 20.28 24.67
N LYS A 339 5.76 21.14 24.17
CA LYS A 339 5.73 22.60 24.35
C LYS A 339 5.20 23.29 23.10
N ASP A 340 4.98 24.60 23.20
CA ASP A 340 4.61 25.44 22.05
C ASP A 340 5.80 25.74 21.10
N GLU A 341 7.01 25.37 21.48
CA GLU A 341 8.27 25.66 20.76
C GLU A 341 9.04 24.37 20.46
N ILE A 342 9.89 24.42 19.42
CA ILE A 342 10.83 23.34 19.09
C ILE A 342 12.13 23.51 19.88
N GLY A 343 12.49 22.48 20.63
CA GLY A 343 13.74 22.47 21.38
C GLY A 343 14.99 22.43 20.50
N PHE A 344 16.11 22.92 21.05
CA PHE A 344 17.41 22.96 20.39
C PHE A 344 17.87 21.61 19.81
N GLU A 345 17.64 20.51 20.53
CA GLU A 345 17.99 19.16 20.04
C GLU A 345 17.23 18.78 18.76
N ASN A 346 15.95 19.13 18.68
CA ASN A 346 15.14 18.86 17.48
C ASN A 346 15.59 19.73 16.30
N MET A 347 15.92 21.00 16.55
CA MET A 347 16.49 21.87 15.51
C MET A 347 17.84 21.34 15.00
N ASN A 348 18.70 20.82 15.89
CA ASN A 348 19.98 20.25 15.49
C ASN A 348 19.83 19.01 14.59
N LYS A 349 18.86 18.13 14.85
CA LYS A 349 18.59 16.99 13.96
C LYS A 349 18.30 17.44 12.53
N VAL A 350 17.44 18.45 12.37
CA VAL A 350 17.11 19.01 11.05
C VAL A 350 18.32 19.72 10.45
N LYS A 351 19.11 20.43 11.26
CA LYS A 351 20.36 21.05 10.81
C LYS A 351 21.33 20.01 10.26
N GLU A 352 21.63 18.96 11.02
CA GLU A 352 22.47 17.85 10.57
C GLU A 352 21.93 17.23 9.27
N ALA A 353 20.62 17.00 9.18
CA ALA A 353 19.97 16.52 7.96
C ALA A 353 20.05 17.51 6.78
N ILE A 354 20.18 18.82 7.01
CA ILE A 354 20.33 19.81 5.93
C ILE A 354 21.78 19.87 5.45
N TYR A 355 22.75 19.98 6.36
CA TYR A 355 24.17 20.23 6.01
C TYR A 355 24.98 18.95 5.81
N GLU A 356 24.66 17.86 6.52
CA GLU A 356 25.46 16.63 6.53
C GLU A 356 24.84 15.52 5.67
N TYR A 357 23.52 15.46 5.53
CA TYR A 357 22.88 14.47 4.66
C TYR A 357 23.25 14.71 3.18
N GLY A 358 24.04 13.79 2.64
CA GLY A 358 24.66 13.88 1.32
C GLY A 358 26.03 14.57 1.29
N GLY A 359 26.60 14.90 2.45
CA GLY A 359 27.92 15.50 2.61
C GLY A 359 29.04 14.46 2.63
N LYS A 360 29.41 13.96 1.44
CA LYS A 360 30.77 13.59 1.01
C LYS A 360 30.71 13.22 -0.47
N ASN A 361 31.20 14.15 -1.31
CA ASN A 361 31.63 13.98 -2.71
C ASN A 361 30.81 13.02 -3.59
N ALA A 362 29.96 13.60 -4.45
CA ALA A 362 29.86 13.11 -5.82
C ALA A 362 30.97 13.76 -6.64
#